data_AF-A0A1E4JZ02-F1
#
_entry.id   AF-A0A1E4JZ02-F1
#
_cell.length_a   1.000
_cell.length_b   1.000
_cell.length_c   1.000
_cell.angle_alpha   90.00
_cell.angle_beta   90.00
_cell.angle_gamma   90.00
#
_symmetry.space_group_name_H-M   'P 1'
#
loop_
_entity.id
_entity.type
_entity.pdbx_description
1 polymer ?
#
loop_
_entity_poly.entity_id
_entity_poly.type
_entity_poly.pdbx_seq_one_letter_code
_entity_poly.pdbx_strand_id
1 'polypeptide(L)'
;MTIHDFIHVTEVDQGPPFAEDLFRRNYKVAAPEFPHHVVAFWKRDDGSFVPVSYVHFTDCGDIFLAGGAATDGDLLRLMSEAQRTALREYGGLMLATLRYGFERWGPRCEAIFTCCGDARALQTTPKLGFGETGVQYLLVHWTREPGERRRRELTAKAKSFMPF
;
A
#
# COMPACT_ATOMS: atom_id res chain seq x y z
N MET A 1 14.83 14.86 12.07
CA MET A 1 14.01 14.93 10.84
C MET A 1 13.05 13.75 10.88
N THR A 2 11.81 13.97 10.50
CA THR A 2 10.79 12.91 10.36
C THR A 2 10.43 12.73 8.89
N ILE A 3 9.78 11.62 8.54
CA ILE A 3 9.36 11.42 7.14
C ILE A 3 8.35 12.48 6.67
N HIS A 4 7.58 13.07 7.58
CA HIS A 4 6.57 14.10 7.26
C HIS A 4 7.18 15.41 6.76
N ASP A 5 8.48 15.61 6.98
CA ASP A 5 9.20 16.80 6.51
C ASP A 5 9.39 16.78 4.98
N PHE A 6 9.41 15.59 4.36
CA PHE A 6 9.72 15.41 2.94
C PHE A 6 8.84 14.39 2.19
N ILE A 7 7.96 13.65 2.88
CA ILE A 7 6.97 12.75 2.29
C ILE A 7 5.57 13.26 2.59
N HIS A 8 4.78 13.44 1.54
CA HIS A 8 3.37 13.77 1.61
C HIS A 8 2.54 12.62 1.05
N VAL A 9 1.64 12.05 1.86
CA VAL A 9 0.76 10.95 1.43
C VAL A 9 -0.66 11.47 1.33
N THR A 10 -1.31 11.23 0.20
CA THR A 10 -2.70 11.65 -0.01
C THR A 10 -3.43 10.70 -0.95
N GLU A 11 -4.77 10.70 -0.86
CA GLU A 11 -5.63 10.21 -1.91
C GLU A 11 -5.66 11.20 -3.08
N VAL A 12 -5.71 10.69 -4.31
CA VAL A 12 -5.91 11.47 -5.53
C VAL A 12 -7.08 10.89 -6.32
N ASP A 13 -7.82 11.76 -7.00
CA ASP A 13 -9.00 11.35 -7.79
C ASP A 13 -8.63 10.57 -9.05
N GLN A 14 -7.43 10.79 -9.58
CA GLN A 14 -6.92 10.16 -10.80
C GLN A 14 -5.53 9.57 -10.53
N GLY A 15 -5.46 8.24 -10.42
CA GLY A 15 -4.22 7.52 -10.16
C GLY A 15 -3.24 7.43 -11.34
N PRO A 16 -3.69 7.13 -12.58
CA PRO A 16 -2.78 6.88 -13.69
C PRO A 16 -1.73 7.97 -13.95
N PRO A 17 -2.04 9.29 -13.88
CA PRO A 17 -1.03 10.34 -14.03
C PRO A 17 0.16 10.25 -13.06
N PHE A 18 0.00 9.59 -11.91
CA PHE A 18 1.04 9.44 -10.89
C PHE A 18 1.64 8.04 -10.80
N ALA A 19 0.97 7.03 -11.39
CA ALA A 19 1.29 5.62 -11.18
C ALA A 19 1.67 4.86 -12.46
N GLU A 20 1.35 5.36 -13.66
CA GLU A 20 1.52 4.62 -14.92
C GLU A 20 2.96 4.10 -15.09
N ASP A 21 3.96 4.97 -14.97
CA ASP A 21 5.37 4.58 -15.10
C ASP A 21 5.80 3.55 -14.05
N LEU A 22 5.24 3.63 -12.85
CA LEU A 22 5.49 2.69 -11.76
C LEU A 22 4.93 1.30 -12.10
N PHE A 23 3.69 1.25 -12.62
CA PHE A 23 3.02 0.02 -13.01
C PHE A 23 3.66 -0.64 -14.23
N ARG A 24 4.01 0.16 -15.25
CA ARG A 24 4.72 -0.34 -16.44
C ARG A 24 6.06 -0.96 -16.08
N ARG A 25 6.80 -0.36 -15.14
CA ARG A 25 8.08 -0.91 -14.69
C ARG A 25 7.91 -2.19 -13.88
N ASN A 26 7.04 -2.17 -12.86
CA ASN A 26 6.93 -3.26 -11.88
C ASN A 26 6.05 -4.43 -12.33
N TYR A 27 4.98 -4.16 -13.07
CA TYR A 27 3.95 -5.15 -13.40
C TYR A 27 3.74 -5.36 -14.90
N LYS A 28 4.34 -4.52 -15.75
CA LYS A 28 4.18 -4.57 -17.22
C LYS A 28 2.73 -4.37 -17.68
N VAL A 29 1.89 -3.75 -16.85
CA VAL A 29 0.50 -3.40 -17.14
C VAL A 29 0.27 -1.91 -16.94
N ALA A 30 -0.91 -1.42 -17.35
CA ALA A 30 -1.34 -0.05 -17.08
C ALA A 30 -1.71 0.14 -15.59
N ALA A 31 -1.66 1.37 -15.10
CA ALA A 31 -2.21 1.69 -13.79
C ALA A 31 -3.74 1.47 -13.77
N PRO A 32 -4.32 1.02 -12.65
CA PRO A 32 -5.75 0.82 -12.54
C PRO A 32 -6.49 2.16 -12.57
N GLU A 33 -7.72 2.14 -13.09
CA GLU A 33 -8.64 3.29 -13.14
C GLU A 33 -9.75 3.20 -12.09
N PHE A 34 -9.63 2.29 -11.12
CA PHE A 34 -10.56 2.14 -10.01
C PHE A 34 -10.27 3.14 -8.90
N PRO A 35 -11.29 3.65 -8.18
CA PRO A 35 -11.15 4.74 -7.21
C PRO A 35 -10.24 4.38 -6.01
N HIS A 36 -9.96 5.40 -5.19
CA HIS A 36 -9.11 5.34 -3.99
C HIS A 36 -7.63 5.08 -4.27
N HIS A 37 -7.05 5.97 -5.07
CA HIS A 37 -5.62 5.98 -5.34
C HIS A 37 -4.87 6.70 -4.23
N VAL A 38 -4.00 6.01 -3.50
CA VAL A 38 -3.15 6.61 -2.47
C VAL A 38 -1.73 6.72 -3.01
N VAL A 39 -1.20 7.95 -2.99
CA VAL A 39 0.13 8.26 -3.52
C VAL A 39 0.97 8.90 -2.43
N ALA A 40 2.20 8.40 -2.25
CA ALA A 40 3.23 9.10 -1.51
C ALA A 40 4.08 9.93 -2.47
N PHE A 41 4.16 11.23 -2.21
CA PHE A 41 4.97 12.19 -2.93
C PHE A 41 6.21 12.55 -2.12
N TRP A 42 7.37 12.51 -2.77
CA TRP A 42 8.60 13.10 -2.25
C TRP A 42 8.64 14.59 -2.59
N LYS A 43 8.63 15.44 -1.56
CA LYS A 43 8.89 16.87 -1.65
C LYS A 43 10.40 17.09 -1.75
N ARG A 44 10.85 17.57 -2.91
CA ARG A 44 12.25 17.90 -3.18
C ARG A 44 12.59 19.32 -2.72
N ASP A 45 13.88 19.60 -2.64
CA ASP A 45 14.40 20.91 -2.20
C ASP A 45 14.03 22.06 -3.15
N ASP A 46 13.78 21.74 -4.43
CA ASP A 46 13.25 22.67 -5.44
C ASP A 46 11.74 22.95 -5.29
N GLY A 47 11.09 22.34 -4.30
CA GLY A 47 9.65 22.48 -4.02
C GLY A 47 8.75 21.56 -4.84
N SER A 48 9.30 20.78 -5.79
CA SER A 48 8.53 19.82 -6.58
C SER A 48 8.08 18.62 -5.76
N PHE A 49 6.93 18.05 -6.15
CA PHE A 49 6.38 16.81 -5.59
C PHE A 49 6.46 15.70 -6.63
N VAL A 50 7.18 14.63 -6.31
CA VAL A 50 7.36 13.50 -7.23
C VAL A 50 6.75 12.24 -6.63
N PRO A 51 5.87 11.51 -7.34
CA PRO A 51 5.30 10.27 -6.84
C PRO A 51 6.39 9.21 -6.67
N VAL A 52 6.48 8.64 -5.47
CA VAL A 52 7.52 7.64 -5.09
C VAL A 52 6.93 6.33 -4.60
N SER A 53 5.66 6.29 -4.23
CA SER A 53 4.95 5.06 -3.90
C SER A 53 3.46 5.21 -4.17
N TYR A 54 2.83 4.09 -4.50
CA TYR A 54 1.42 4.01 -4.84
C TYR A 54 0.81 2.74 -4.25
N VAL A 55 -0.44 2.83 -3.83
CA VAL A 55 -1.34 1.69 -3.61
C VAL A 55 -2.77 2.16 -3.92
N HIS A 56 -3.64 1.25 -4.35
CA HIS A 56 -5.07 1.56 -4.45
C HIS A 56 -5.89 0.66 -3.54
N PHE A 57 -7.06 1.15 -3.17
CA PHE A 57 -7.96 0.50 -2.22
C PHE A 57 -9.33 0.24 -2.84
N THR A 58 -9.75 -1.02 -2.95
CA THR A 58 -11.08 -1.36 -3.45
C THR A 58 -12.02 -1.62 -2.28
N ASP A 59 -13.10 -0.84 -2.17
CA ASP A 59 -14.17 -1.06 -1.20
C ASP A 59 -15.01 -2.28 -1.63
N CYS A 60 -15.07 -3.29 -0.77
CA CYS A 60 -15.87 -4.49 -0.97
C CYS A 60 -16.90 -4.68 0.16
N GLY A 61 -17.29 -3.60 0.85
CA GLY A 61 -18.22 -3.60 1.97
C GLY A 61 -17.51 -3.79 3.31
N ASP A 62 -17.55 -5.01 3.86
CA ASP A 62 -16.93 -5.34 5.15
C ASP A 62 -15.41 -5.51 5.08
N ILE A 63 -14.82 -5.46 3.88
CA ILE A 63 -13.39 -5.54 3.64
C ILE A 63 -12.96 -4.48 2.63
N PHE A 64 -11.69 -4.08 2.72
CA PHE A 64 -10.99 -3.38 1.65
C PHE A 64 -9.89 -4.26 1.05
N LEU A 65 -9.59 -4.03 -0.22
CA LEU A 65 -8.49 -4.68 -0.92
C LEU A 65 -7.41 -3.66 -1.25
N ALA A 66 -6.21 -3.81 -0.69
CA ALA A 66 -5.04 -3.01 -0.99
C ALA A 66 -4.23 -3.68 -2.13
N GLY A 67 -4.39 -3.18 -3.34
CA GLY A 67 -3.84 -3.73 -4.57
C GLY A 67 -2.80 -2.82 -5.24
N GLY A 68 -2.01 -3.41 -6.15
CA GLY A 68 -1.06 -2.65 -6.98
C GLY A 68 0.00 -1.86 -6.21
N ALA A 69 0.37 -2.33 -5.02
CA ALA A 69 1.30 -1.69 -4.11
C ALA A 69 2.73 -1.64 -4.67
N ALA A 70 3.19 -0.46 -5.09
CA ALA A 70 4.50 -0.27 -5.70
C ALA A 70 5.28 0.91 -5.10
N THR A 71 6.62 0.85 -5.21
CA THR A 71 7.55 1.90 -4.77
C THR A 71 8.62 2.10 -5.84
N ASP A 72 9.04 3.34 -6.06
CA ASP A 72 10.13 3.67 -6.98
C ASP A 72 11.48 3.59 -6.24
N GLY A 73 12.17 2.47 -6.45
CA GLY A 73 13.48 2.23 -5.84
C GLY A 73 14.59 3.13 -6.39
N ASP A 74 14.45 3.67 -7.61
CA ASP A 74 15.45 4.56 -8.20
C ASP A 74 15.35 5.93 -7.55
N LEU A 75 14.14 6.46 -7.38
CA LEU A 75 13.92 7.70 -6.65
C LEU A 75 14.31 7.60 -5.17
N LEU A 76 14.08 6.46 -4.52
CA LEU A 76 14.52 6.23 -3.15
C LEU A 76 16.05 6.32 -3.00
N ARG A 77 16.82 5.92 -4.02
CA ARG A 77 18.30 6.04 -4.01
C ARG A 77 18.77 7.49 -4.17
N LEU A 78 17.96 8.36 -4.79
CA LEU A 78 18.26 9.79 -4.94
C LEU A 78 17.99 10.61 -3.67
N MET A 79 17.18 10.10 -2.75
CA MET A 79 16.96 10.75 -1.44
C MET A 79 18.26 10.83 -0.64
N SER A 80 18.41 11.86 0.20
CA SER A 80 19.58 12.02 1.06
C SER A 80 19.73 10.86 2.07
N GLU A 81 20.92 10.68 2.63
CA GLU A 81 21.14 9.66 3.66
C GLU A 81 20.23 9.86 4.89
N ALA A 82 20.02 11.12 5.28
CA ALA A 82 19.11 11.47 6.36
C ALA A 82 17.66 11.06 6.03
N GLN A 83 17.21 11.28 4.79
CA GLN A 83 15.85 10.92 4.34
C GLN A 83 15.67 9.40 4.31
N ARG A 84 16.65 8.67 3.76
CA ARG A 84 16.63 7.19 3.74
C ARG A 84 16.66 6.60 5.14
N THR A 85 17.43 7.20 6.06
CA THR A 85 17.47 6.78 7.47
C THR A 85 16.12 6.98 8.14
N ALA A 86 15.50 8.16 8.00
CA ALA A 86 14.17 8.44 8.53
C ALA A 86 13.11 7.47 7.97
N LEU A 87 13.16 7.14 6.68
CA LEU A 87 12.27 6.14 6.09
C LEU A 87 12.50 4.74 6.67
N ARG A 88 13.75 4.33 6.86
CA ARG A 88 14.08 3.02 7.45
C ARG A 88 13.58 2.91 8.89
N GLU A 89 13.75 3.97 9.68
CA GLU A 89 13.26 4.05 11.07
C GLU A 89 11.72 4.02 11.12
N TYR A 90 11.07 4.68 10.16
CA TYR A 90 9.61 4.65 10.05
C TYR A 90 9.06 3.28 9.62
N GLY A 91 9.82 2.50 8.84
CA GLY A 91 9.43 1.20 8.29
C GLY A 91 9.23 1.19 6.76
N GLY A 92 9.58 2.29 6.08
CA GLY A 92 9.64 2.40 4.62
C GLY A 92 8.47 3.17 3.98
N LEU A 93 8.63 3.49 2.69
CA LEU A 93 7.63 4.24 1.90
C LEU A 93 6.30 3.49 1.82
N MET A 94 6.32 2.19 1.55
CA MET A 94 5.08 1.41 1.42
C MET A 94 4.26 1.40 2.70
N LEU A 95 4.90 1.34 3.88
CA LEU A 95 4.18 1.47 5.15
C LEU A 95 3.51 2.84 5.29
N ALA A 96 4.21 3.92 4.92
CA ALA A 96 3.65 5.26 4.97
C ALA A 96 2.42 5.38 4.04
N THR A 97 2.52 4.83 2.82
CA THR A 97 1.43 4.80 1.84
C THR A 97 0.23 3.99 2.33
N LEU A 98 0.44 2.78 2.85
CA LEU A 98 -0.63 1.91 3.36
C LEU A 98 -1.30 2.47 4.61
N ARG A 99 -0.53 3.09 5.51
CA ARG A 99 -1.04 3.63 6.77
C ARG A 99 -2.13 4.66 6.52
N TYR A 100 -2.00 5.50 5.49
CA TYR A 100 -3.07 6.42 5.09
C TYR A 100 -4.40 5.68 4.88
N GLY A 101 -4.36 4.55 4.18
CA GLY A 101 -5.55 3.75 3.95
C GLY A 101 -6.07 3.02 5.19
N PHE A 102 -5.18 2.52 6.04
CA PHE A 102 -5.55 1.93 7.33
C PHE A 102 -6.30 2.95 8.21
N GLU A 103 -5.80 4.18 8.28
CA GLU A 103 -6.41 5.24 9.07
C GLU A 103 -7.73 5.73 8.46
N ARG A 104 -7.79 5.86 7.13
CA ARG A 104 -8.97 6.37 6.42
C ARG A 104 -10.12 5.36 6.35
N TRP A 105 -9.82 4.09 6.07
CA TRP A 105 -10.84 3.06 5.83
C TRP A 105 -10.93 2.00 6.94
N GLY A 106 -9.93 1.89 7.82
CA GLY A 106 -9.95 0.94 8.93
C GLY A 106 -11.19 1.02 9.83
N PRO A 107 -11.69 2.22 10.18
CA PRO A 107 -12.93 2.35 10.95
C PRO A 107 -14.19 1.81 10.23
N ARG A 108 -14.16 1.72 8.89
CA ARG A 108 -15.30 1.38 8.03
C ARG A 108 -15.37 -0.10 7.64
N CYS A 109 -14.33 -0.88 7.89
CA CYS A 109 -14.26 -2.30 7.54
C CYS A 109 -13.83 -3.15 8.73
N GLU A 110 -13.89 -4.47 8.57
CA GLU A 110 -13.38 -5.45 9.55
C GLU A 110 -11.95 -5.90 9.21
N ALA A 111 -11.54 -5.75 7.95
CA ALA A 111 -10.24 -6.21 7.47
C ALA A 111 -9.82 -5.49 6.19
N ILE A 112 -8.51 -5.35 6.02
CA ILE A 112 -7.88 -4.91 4.77
C ILE A 112 -7.01 -6.06 4.28
N PHE A 113 -7.22 -6.51 3.06
CA PHE A 113 -6.46 -7.61 2.45
C PHE A 113 -5.47 -7.08 1.43
N THR A 114 -4.35 -7.77 1.26
CA THR A 114 -3.42 -7.51 0.16
C THR A 114 -3.02 -8.83 -0.50
N CYS A 115 -2.77 -8.77 -1.81
CA CYS A 115 -2.31 -9.89 -2.62
C CYS A 115 -0.85 -9.65 -3.02
N CYS A 116 0.07 -10.44 -2.46
CA CYS A 116 1.51 -10.28 -2.66
C CYS A 116 2.13 -11.52 -3.31
N GLY A 117 2.27 -11.51 -4.64
CA GLY A 117 2.87 -12.61 -5.41
C GLY A 117 4.41 -12.65 -5.40
N ASP A 118 5.08 -11.58 -4.95
CA ASP A 118 6.55 -11.52 -4.89
C ASP A 118 7.08 -12.00 -3.53
N ALA A 119 7.90 -13.05 -3.56
CA ALA A 119 8.54 -13.64 -2.38
C ALA A 119 9.38 -12.63 -1.57
N ARG A 120 9.99 -11.62 -2.22
CA ARG A 120 10.73 -10.55 -1.54
C ARG A 120 9.80 -9.60 -0.80
N ALA A 121 8.66 -9.25 -1.41
CA ALA A 121 7.67 -8.40 -0.77
C ALA A 121 7.01 -9.12 0.42
N LEU A 122 6.77 -10.43 0.34
CA LEU A 122 6.26 -11.24 1.46
C LEU A 122 7.13 -11.13 2.72
N GLN A 123 8.46 -11.09 2.60
CA GLN A 123 9.37 -10.96 3.76
C GLN A 123 9.23 -9.61 4.49
N THR A 124 8.78 -8.58 3.78
CA THR A 124 8.58 -7.24 4.35
C THR A 124 7.15 -7.01 4.84
N THR A 125 6.20 -7.84 4.41
CA THR A 125 4.77 -7.60 4.62
C THR A 125 4.32 -7.70 6.09
N PRO A 126 4.90 -8.55 6.96
CA PRO A 126 4.62 -8.50 8.40
C PRO A 126 4.95 -7.15 9.03
N LYS A 127 6.00 -6.46 8.55
CA LYS A 127 6.36 -5.10 9.03
C LYS A 127 5.35 -4.05 8.62
N LEU A 128 4.52 -4.36 7.62
CA LEU A 128 3.44 -3.51 7.13
C LEU A 128 2.14 -3.70 7.93
N GLY A 129 2.13 -4.55 8.97
CA GLY A 129 0.96 -4.81 9.81
C GLY A 129 0.01 -5.88 9.26
N PHE A 130 0.44 -6.64 8.26
CA PHE A 130 -0.31 -7.75 7.67
C PHE A 130 0.13 -9.09 8.26
N GLY A 131 -0.84 -9.93 8.61
CA GLY A 131 -0.66 -11.32 9.00
C GLY A 131 -1.01 -12.31 7.89
N GLU A 132 -0.61 -13.56 8.08
CA GLU A 132 -0.94 -14.66 7.17
C GLU A 132 -2.41 -15.08 7.31
N THR A 133 -3.03 -15.42 6.17
CA THR A 133 -4.39 -15.98 6.14
C THR A 133 -4.42 -17.51 5.98
N GLY A 134 -3.26 -18.12 5.69
CA GLY A 134 -3.14 -19.50 5.23
C GLY A 134 -3.48 -19.72 3.74
N VAL A 135 -3.94 -18.69 3.04
CA VAL A 135 -4.11 -18.71 1.58
C VAL A 135 -2.88 -18.12 0.92
N GLN A 136 -2.32 -18.82 -0.08
CA GLN A 136 -1.11 -18.40 -0.78
C GLN A 136 -1.24 -16.97 -1.30
N TYR A 137 -0.25 -16.12 -1.02
CA TYR A 137 -0.17 -14.70 -1.40
C TYR A 137 -1.19 -13.76 -0.78
N LEU A 138 -2.19 -14.26 -0.06
CA LEU A 138 -3.23 -13.44 0.56
C LEU A 138 -2.88 -13.16 2.01
N LEU A 139 -2.75 -11.88 2.33
CA LEU A 139 -2.40 -11.40 3.65
C LEU A 139 -3.47 -10.43 4.16
N VAL A 140 -3.58 -10.30 5.47
CA VAL A 140 -4.68 -9.56 6.10
C VAL A 140 -4.21 -8.66 7.23
N HIS A 141 -4.72 -7.44 7.24
CA HIS A 141 -4.68 -6.52 8.38
C HIS A 141 -6.08 -6.48 8.99
N TRP A 142 -6.25 -7.11 10.15
CA TRP A 142 -7.52 -7.07 10.88
C TRP A 142 -7.67 -5.72 11.59
N THR A 143 -8.74 -4.98 11.30
CA THR A 143 -9.01 -3.68 11.93
C THR A 143 -9.81 -3.82 13.22
N ARG A 144 -10.38 -5.01 13.41
CA ARG A 144 -11.11 -5.48 14.59
C ARG A 144 -10.67 -6.91 14.88
N GLU A 145 -11.11 -7.49 15.99
CA GLU A 145 -10.85 -8.89 16.31
C GLU A 145 -12.09 -9.77 16.04
N PRO A 146 -12.37 -10.14 14.78
CA PRO A 146 -13.47 -11.05 14.47
C PRO A 146 -13.17 -12.46 14.97
N GLY A 147 -14.21 -13.18 15.37
CA GLY A 147 -14.08 -14.59 15.71
C GLY A 147 -13.69 -15.46 14.51
N GLU A 148 -13.18 -16.65 14.78
CA GLU A 148 -12.61 -17.58 13.78
C GLU A 148 -13.52 -17.88 12.58
N ARG A 149 -14.83 -18.03 12.80
CA ARG A 149 -15.80 -18.22 11.70
C ARG A 149 -15.79 -17.02 10.74
N ARG A 150 -15.85 -15.82 11.31
CA ARG A 150 -15.91 -14.57 10.54
C ARG A 150 -14.58 -14.31 9.80
N ARG A 151 -13.44 -14.61 10.43
CA ARG A 151 -12.13 -14.58 9.76
C ARG A 151 -12.12 -15.45 8.51
N ARG A 152 -12.62 -16.68 8.58
CA ARG A 152 -12.71 -17.58 7.42
C ARG A 152 -13.62 -17.04 6.33
N GLU A 153 -14.76 -16.46 6.68
CA GLU A 153 -15.70 -15.85 5.72
C GLU A 153 -15.06 -14.67 4.98
N LEU A 154 -14.44 -13.75 5.71
CA LEU A 154 -13.79 -12.57 5.14
C LEU A 154 -12.59 -12.96 4.26
N THR A 155 -11.78 -13.94 4.69
CA THR A 155 -10.69 -14.49 3.87
C THR A 155 -11.20 -15.16 2.60
N ALA A 156 -12.28 -15.96 2.68
CA ALA A 156 -12.88 -16.59 1.51
C ALA A 156 -13.43 -15.55 0.52
N LYS A 157 -14.04 -14.47 1.04
CA LYS A 157 -14.48 -13.33 0.24
C LYS A 157 -13.30 -12.64 -0.44
N ALA A 158 -12.26 -12.25 0.30
CA ALA A 158 -11.07 -11.62 -0.27
C ALA A 158 -10.42 -12.50 -1.36
N LYS A 159 -10.33 -13.81 -1.12
CA LYS A 159 -9.81 -14.78 -2.09
C LYS A 159 -10.59 -14.77 -3.41
N SER A 160 -11.91 -14.52 -3.38
CA SER A 160 -12.74 -14.49 -4.59
C SER A 160 -12.41 -13.32 -5.54
N PHE A 161 -11.72 -12.29 -5.04
CA PHE A 161 -11.26 -11.15 -5.83
C PHE A 161 -9.83 -11.28 -6.36
N MET A 162 -9.08 -12.34 -6.00
CA MET A 162 -7.68 -12.46 -6.37
C MET A 162 -7.49 -12.80 -7.87
N PRO A 163 -6.45 -12.24 -8.54
CA PRO A 163 -5.61 -11.13 -8.09
C PRO A 163 -6.33 -9.77 -8.22
N PHE A 164 -5.96 -8.83 -7.35
CA PHE A 164 -6.45 -7.45 -7.32
C PHE A 164 -5.28 -6.47 -7.10
#